data_AF-A0A845RJD7-F1
#
_entry.id   AF-A0A845RJD7-F1
#
_cell.length_a   1.000
_cell.length_b   1.000
_cell.length_c   1.000
_cell.angle_alpha   90.00
_cell.angle_beta   90.00
_cell.angle_gamma   90.00
#
_symmetry.space_group_name_H-M   'P 1'
#
loop_
_entity.id
_entity.type
_entity.pdbx_description
1 polymer ?
#
loop_
_entity_poly.entity_id
_entity_poly.type
_entity_poly.pdbx_seq_one_letter_code
_entity_poly.pdbx_strand_id
1 'polypeptide(L)'
;MSKAKALTLVGLLAAVEVVLTLTPLGFVPLGVTKATTIHIPVILGAVLLGPAAGAVLGGVFGVLSVLTNTFQPTVTSFVFTPFYALTPDFSGNGWSLVVAIVPRILIGVVSAYVFRVLARFSKSRSAALIGAGIVGSLTNTILVMGGVYLFFGESYAAAKGIAFSALFDVIMGVIGINGVLEAIVAAILTLALGRPLVKAFSRLS
;
A
#
# COMPACT_ATOMS: atom_id res chain seq x y z
N MET A 1 5.54 -12.59 -23.03
CA MET A 1 6.24 -11.28 -22.87
C MET A 1 7.73 -11.52 -22.63
N SER A 2 8.62 -10.74 -23.25
CA SER A 2 10.06 -10.90 -23.05
C SER A 2 10.48 -10.42 -21.65
N LYS A 3 11.57 -10.99 -21.12
CA LYS A 3 12.14 -10.60 -19.80
C LYS A 3 12.48 -9.10 -19.76
N ALA A 4 12.99 -8.56 -20.86
CA ALA A 4 13.28 -7.13 -20.99
C ALA A 4 12.03 -6.26 -20.82
N LYS A 5 10.92 -6.58 -21.49
CA LYS A 5 9.66 -5.82 -21.35
C LYS A 5 9.10 -5.87 -19.92
N ALA A 6 9.19 -7.02 -19.26
CA ALA A 6 8.77 -7.16 -17.87
C ALA A 6 9.59 -6.29 -16.93
N LEU A 7 10.91 -6.31 -17.08
CA LEU A 7 11.83 -5.49 -16.30
C LEU A 7 11.57 -3.99 -16.52
N THR A 8 11.39 -3.57 -17.78
CA THR A 8 11.05 -2.18 -18.10
C THR A 8 9.74 -1.75 -17.45
N LEU A 9 8.70 -2.60 -17.43
CA LEU A 9 7.43 -2.24 -16.83
C LEU A 9 7.52 -2.14 -15.29
N VAL A 10 8.25 -3.04 -14.63
CA VAL A 10 8.55 -2.92 -13.20
C VAL A 10 9.30 -1.62 -12.92
N GLY A 11 10.33 -1.31 -13.70
CA GLY A 11 11.09 -0.06 -13.55
C GLY A 11 10.23 1.19 -13.75
N LEU A 12 9.34 1.18 -14.76
CA LEU A 12 8.42 2.29 -15.00
C LEU A 12 7.42 2.47 -13.85
N LEU A 13 6.82 1.38 -13.35
CA LEU A 13 5.89 1.45 -12.21
C LEU A 13 6.59 1.91 -10.94
N ALA A 14 7.82 1.45 -10.68
CA ALA A 14 8.65 1.94 -9.58
C ALA A 14 8.97 3.44 -9.72
N ALA A 15 9.28 3.91 -10.92
CA ALA A 15 9.49 5.34 -11.16
C ALA A 15 8.21 6.16 -10.90
N VAL A 16 7.04 5.63 -11.26
CA VAL A 16 5.75 6.23 -10.91
C VAL A 16 5.56 6.29 -9.40
N GLU A 17 5.90 5.24 -8.64
CA GLU A 17 5.83 5.26 -7.17
C GLU A 17 6.72 6.35 -6.57
N VAL A 18 7.93 6.53 -7.09
CA VAL A 18 8.83 7.63 -6.67
C VAL A 18 8.17 8.98 -6.91
N VAL A 19 7.63 9.21 -8.10
CA VAL A 19 6.95 10.47 -8.44
C VAL A 19 5.74 10.70 -7.53
N LEU A 20 4.90 9.67 -7.32
CA LEU A 20 3.74 9.77 -6.44
C LEU A 20 4.15 10.04 -4.98
N THR A 21 5.29 9.52 -4.54
CA THR A 21 5.80 9.75 -3.18
C THR A 21 6.33 11.17 -3.00
N LEU A 22 7.02 11.70 -4.01
CA LEU A 22 7.61 13.05 -3.97
C LEU A 22 6.62 14.17 -4.30
N THR A 23 5.43 13.83 -4.78
CA THR A 23 4.40 14.80 -5.15
C THR A 23 3.14 14.65 -4.29
N PRO A 24 2.31 15.70 -4.16
CA PRO A 24 1.03 15.59 -3.47
C PRO A 24 0.06 14.58 -4.11
N LEU A 25 0.33 14.11 -5.32
CA LEU A 25 -0.52 13.18 -6.07
C LEU A 25 -0.59 11.77 -5.46
N GLY A 26 0.37 11.41 -4.60
CA GLY A 26 0.34 10.17 -3.82
C GLY A 26 -0.80 10.10 -2.81
N PHE A 27 -1.49 11.22 -2.56
CA PHE A 27 -2.58 11.34 -1.61
C PHE A 27 -3.75 12.11 -2.21
N VAL A 28 -4.90 11.45 -2.38
CA VAL A 28 -6.13 12.11 -2.81
C VAL A 28 -6.83 12.68 -1.57
N PRO A 29 -6.98 14.01 -1.43
CA PRO A 29 -7.71 14.60 -0.32
C PRO A 29 -9.21 14.32 -0.49
N LEU A 30 -9.80 13.53 0.41
CA LEU A 30 -11.22 13.18 0.43
C LEU A 30 -12.02 14.04 1.43
N GLY A 31 -11.59 15.27 1.66
CA GLY A 31 -12.20 16.20 2.63
C GLY A 31 -11.86 15.84 4.07
N VAL A 32 -12.36 14.71 4.56
CA VAL A 32 -12.14 14.24 5.93
C VAL A 32 -10.78 13.56 6.13
N THR A 33 -10.26 12.90 5.10
CA THR A 33 -9.04 12.06 5.17
C THR A 33 -8.26 12.11 3.86
N LYS A 34 -7.00 11.65 3.85
CA LYS A 34 -6.16 11.54 2.64
C LYS A 34 -6.08 10.07 2.22
N ALA A 35 -6.61 9.73 1.05
CA ALA A 35 -6.52 8.38 0.51
C ALA A 35 -5.18 8.17 -0.21
N THR A 36 -4.46 7.12 0.16
CA THR A 36 -3.17 6.79 -0.45
C THR A 36 -3.35 6.22 -1.86
N THR A 37 -2.66 6.73 -2.86
CA THR A 37 -2.68 6.19 -4.24
C THR A 37 -1.39 5.44 -4.61
N ILE A 38 -0.36 5.53 -3.76
CA ILE A 38 0.98 4.97 -4.00
C ILE A 38 0.97 3.43 -4.12
N HIS A 39 -0.02 2.75 -3.54
CA HIS A 39 -0.15 1.30 -3.67
C HIS A 39 -0.76 0.84 -5.01
N ILE A 40 -1.25 1.75 -5.86
CA ILE A 40 -1.88 1.41 -7.14
C ILE A 40 -0.88 0.86 -8.15
N PRO A 41 0.32 1.47 -8.38
CA PRO A 41 1.35 0.86 -9.21
C PRO A 41 1.74 -0.57 -8.77
N VAL A 42 1.81 -0.82 -7.46
CA VAL A 42 2.04 -2.16 -6.89
C VAL A 42 0.96 -3.15 -7.33
N ILE A 43 -0.32 -2.76 -7.19
CA ILE A 43 -1.47 -3.58 -7.62
C ILE A 43 -1.44 -3.82 -9.13
N LEU A 44 -1.17 -2.79 -9.93
CA LEU A 44 -1.10 -2.92 -11.38
C LEU A 44 0.05 -3.85 -11.81
N GLY A 45 1.23 -3.70 -11.22
CA GLY A 45 2.35 -4.61 -11.48
C GLY A 45 2.04 -6.04 -11.06
N ALA A 46 1.39 -6.23 -9.91
CA ALA A 46 0.93 -7.54 -9.45
C ALA A 46 -0.05 -8.21 -10.42
N VAL A 47 -1.03 -7.45 -10.92
CA VAL A 47 -2.06 -7.94 -11.84
C VAL A 47 -1.48 -8.24 -13.22
N LEU A 48 -0.58 -7.38 -13.73
CA LEU A 48 -0.05 -7.48 -15.08
C LEU A 48 1.09 -8.50 -15.20
N LEU A 49 1.94 -8.59 -14.19
CA LEU A 49 3.20 -9.33 -14.23
C LEU A 49 3.25 -10.49 -13.23
N GLY A 50 2.32 -10.54 -12.28
CA GLY A 50 2.21 -11.58 -11.26
C GLY A 50 2.82 -11.19 -9.90
N PRO A 51 2.78 -12.13 -8.93
CA PRO A 51 3.07 -11.85 -7.52
C PRO A 51 4.52 -11.44 -7.27
N ALA A 52 5.49 -11.93 -8.07
CA ALA A 52 6.89 -11.56 -7.92
C ALA A 52 7.12 -10.07 -8.25
N ALA A 53 6.53 -9.57 -9.33
CA ALA A 53 6.61 -8.15 -9.67
C ALA A 53 5.85 -7.27 -8.65
N GLY A 54 4.69 -7.73 -8.19
CA GLY A 54 3.96 -7.08 -7.10
C GLY A 54 4.77 -7.02 -5.81
N ALA A 55 5.49 -8.07 -5.45
CA ALA A 55 6.35 -8.10 -4.27
C ALA A 55 7.54 -7.14 -4.40
N VAL A 56 8.18 -7.07 -5.58
CA VAL A 56 9.28 -6.13 -5.85
C VAL A 56 8.81 -4.69 -5.73
N LEU A 57 7.70 -4.35 -6.40
CA LEU A 57 7.10 -3.01 -6.32
C LEU A 57 6.63 -2.67 -4.90
N GLY A 58 6.02 -3.63 -4.20
CA GLY A 58 5.69 -3.48 -2.79
C GLY A 58 6.92 -3.23 -1.91
N GLY A 59 8.05 -3.87 -2.23
CA GLY A 59 9.33 -3.61 -1.58
C GLY A 59 9.83 -2.19 -1.85
N VAL A 60 9.77 -1.72 -3.10
CA VAL A 60 10.12 -0.32 -3.47
C VAL A 60 9.24 0.66 -2.69
N PHE A 61 7.93 0.47 -2.70
CA PHE A 61 7.01 1.29 -1.91
C PHE A 61 7.34 1.26 -0.40
N GLY A 62 7.68 0.09 0.14
CA GLY A 62 8.13 -0.04 1.53
C GLY A 62 9.39 0.79 1.83
N VAL A 63 10.40 0.73 0.96
CA VAL A 63 11.62 1.54 1.09
C VAL A 63 11.31 3.03 0.99
N LEU A 64 10.48 3.43 0.02
CA LEU A 64 10.02 4.81 -0.11
C LEU A 64 9.29 5.27 1.15
N SER A 65 8.47 4.42 1.77
CA SER A 65 7.79 4.71 3.04
C SER A 65 8.78 4.97 4.17
N VAL A 66 9.86 4.19 4.28
CA VAL A 66 10.94 4.41 5.27
C VAL A 66 11.66 5.73 5.01
N LEU A 67 12.03 6.00 3.75
CA LEU A 67 12.75 7.22 3.37
C LEU A 67 11.91 8.47 3.65
N THR A 68 10.64 8.49 3.24
CA THR A 68 9.74 9.61 3.52
C THR A 68 9.58 9.84 5.02
N ASN A 69 9.39 8.80 5.82
CA ASN A 69 9.27 8.96 7.28
C ASN A 69 10.58 9.34 7.96
N THR A 70 11.73 9.16 7.30
CA THR A 70 13.04 9.58 7.81
C THR A 70 13.33 11.04 7.47
N PHE A 71 13.06 11.47 6.24
CA PHE A 71 13.39 12.83 5.77
C PHE A 71 12.27 13.84 5.96
N GLN A 72 11.02 13.39 6.09
CA GLN A 72 9.84 14.22 6.32
C GLN A 72 9.03 13.66 7.51
N PRO A 73 9.61 13.65 8.72
CA PRO A 73 9.00 12.98 9.85
C PRO A 73 7.75 13.71 10.36
N THR A 74 6.84 12.91 10.89
CA THR A 74 5.66 13.30 11.66
C THR A 74 5.77 12.72 13.07
N VAL A 75 4.88 13.13 13.97
CA VAL A 75 4.85 12.62 15.37
C VAL A 75 4.73 11.09 15.47
N THR A 76 4.19 10.43 14.44
CA THR A 76 4.04 8.95 14.39
C THR A 76 5.08 8.26 13.51
N SER A 77 6.05 8.97 12.94
CA SER A 77 6.98 8.40 11.95
C SER A 77 7.91 7.32 12.52
N PHE A 78 8.06 7.25 13.84
CA PHE A 78 8.84 6.21 14.53
C PHE A 78 8.31 4.79 14.25
N VAL A 79 7.03 4.63 13.92
CA VAL A 79 6.46 3.31 13.57
C VAL A 79 6.84 2.83 12.18
N PHE A 80 7.39 3.72 11.34
CA PHE A 80 7.71 3.43 9.92
C PHE A 80 9.19 3.57 9.59
N THR A 81 10.02 4.12 10.46
CA THR A 81 11.47 4.16 10.27
C THR A 81 12.21 3.96 11.60
N PRO A 82 13.30 3.16 11.63
CA PRO A 82 14.15 3.06 12.81
C PRO A 82 15.00 4.31 13.04
N PHE A 83 15.08 5.21 12.05
CA PHE A 83 15.98 6.37 12.06
C PHE A 83 15.35 7.63 12.67
N TYR A 84 14.11 7.54 13.16
CA TYR A 84 13.40 8.64 13.79
C TYR A 84 13.10 8.33 15.25
N ALA A 85 13.39 9.29 16.12
CA ALA A 85 13.00 9.25 17.52
C ALA A 85 12.39 10.61 17.91
N LEU A 86 11.18 10.60 18.46
CA LEU A 86 10.52 11.80 18.98
C LEU A 86 11.01 12.09 20.41
N THR A 87 11.17 11.04 21.22
CA THR A 87 11.74 11.03 22.58
C THR A 87 12.53 9.71 22.77
N PRO A 88 13.34 9.55 23.84
CA PRO A 88 14.00 8.28 24.14
C PRO A 88 13.03 7.09 24.23
N ASP A 89 11.79 7.34 24.67
CA ASP A 89 10.73 6.34 24.78
C ASP A 89 9.94 6.16 23.46
N PHE A 90 10.06 7.09 22.51
CA PHE A 90 9.40 7.07 21.20
C PHE A 90 10.42 7.00 20.07
N SER A 91 11.26 5.97 20.10
CA SER A 91 12.25 5.66 19.07
C SER A 91 11.76 4.56 18.12
N GLY A 92 12.00 4.74 16.83
CA GLY A 92 11.86 3.65 15.88
C GLY A 92 12.85 2.52 16.17
N ASN A 93 12.48 1.30 15.78
CA ASN A 93 13.30 0.11 15.98
C ASN A 93 13.19 -0.83 14.75
N GLY A 94 13.77 -2.02 14.83
CA GLY A 94 13.71 -3.00 13.72
C GLY A 94 12.28 -3.34 13.28
N TRP A 95 11.30 -3.32 14.19
CA TRP A 95 9.89 -3.54 13.88
C TRP A 95 9.30 -2.42 13.02
N SER A 96 9.85 -1.21 13.04
CA SER A 96 9.42 -0.13 12.17
C SER A 96 9.63 -0.48 10.69
N LEU A 97 10.72 -1.18 10.36
CA LEU A 97 10.97 -1.68 9.01
C LEU A 97 9.98 -2.79 8.63
N VAL A 98 9.64 -3.66 9.58
CA VAL A 98 8.65 -4.73 9.36
C VAL A 98 7.30 -4.10 9.03
N VAL A 99 6.83 -3.15 9.85
CA VAL A 99 5.57 -2.44 9.64
C VAL A 99 5.60 -1.64 8.33
N ALA A 100 6.74 -1.06 7.95
CA ALA A 100 6.88 -0.28 6.72
C ALA A 100 6.94 -1.14 5.44
N ILE A 101 7.59 -2.30 5.46
CA ILE A 101 7.91 -3.07 4.24
C ILE A 101 6.98 -4.27 4.06
N VAL A 102 6.74 -5.07 5.11
CA VAL A 102 6.02 -6.35 5.00
C VAL A 102 4.58 -6.16 4.49
N PRO A 103 3.77 -5.23 5.03
CA PRO A 103 2.45 -4.98 4.49
C PRO A 103 2.46 -4.62 3.00
N ARG A 104 3.46 -3.85 2.55
CA ARG A 104 3.52 -3.35 1.16
C ARG A 104 3.88 -4.45 0.17
N ILE A 105 4.80 -5.34 0.53
CA ILE A 105 5.08 -6.56 -0.24
C ILE A 105 3.80 -7.41 -0.35
N LEU A 106 3.08 -7.55 0.76
CA LEU A 106 1.86 -8.37 0.80
C LEU A 106 0.71 -7.80 -0.04
N ILE A 107 0.61 -6.48 -0.22
CA ILE A 107 -0.35 -5.88 -1.19
C ILE A 107 -0.17 -6.53 -2.55
N GLY A 108 1.06 -6.53 -3.09
CA GLY A 108 1.34 -7.05 -4.42
C GLY A 108 1.08 -8.55 -4.54
N VAL A 109 1.44 -9.32 -3.52
CA VAL A 109 1.21 -10.77 -3.50
C VAL A 109 -0.29 -11.07 -3.46
N VAL A 110 -1.02 -10.47 -2.53
CA VAL A 110 -2.45 -10.71 -2.32
C VAL A 110 -3.25 -10.26 -3.54
N SER A 111 -2.99 -9.05 -4.07
CA SER A 111 -3.69 -8.55 -5.26
C SER A 111 -3.45 -9.43 -6.49
N ALA A 112 -2.25 -9.99 -6.68
CA ALA A 112 -1.98 -10.92 -7.76
C ALA A 112 -2.80 -12.21 -7.63
N TYR A 113 -2.89 -12.79 -6.43
CA TYR A 113 -3.67 -14.01 -6.22
C TYR A 113 -5.18 -13.77 -6.35
N VAL A 114 -5.69 -12.67 -5.77
CA VAL A 114 -7.10 -12.28 -5.89
C VAL A 114 -7.47 -12.08 -7.35
N PHE A 115 -6.64 -11.37 -8.12
CA PHE A 115 -6.86 -11.19 -9.55
C PHE A 115 -6.91 -12.53 -10.29
N ARG A 116 -5.94 -13.42 -10.03
CA ARG A 116 -5.88 -14.74 -10.69
C ARG A 116 -7.09 -15.61 -10.39
N VAL A 117 -7.59 -15.60 -9.16
CA VAL A 117 -8.77 -16.36 -8.76
C VAL A 117 -10.02 -15.77 -9.41
N LEU A 118 -10.25 -14.46 -9.28
CA LEU A 118 -11.45 -13.81 -9.81
C LEU A 118 -11.47 -13.74 -11.34
N ALA A 119 -10.30 -13.68 -11.99
CA ALA A 119 -10.21 -13.68 -13.45
C ALA A 119 -10.68 -15.01 -14.07
N ARG A 120 -10.69 -16.12 -13.31
CA ARG A 120 -11.27 -17.40 -13.77
C ARG A 120 -12.79 -17.32 -13.92
N PHE A 121 -13.45 -16.45 -13.17
CA PHE A 121 -14.91 -16.32 -13.14
C PHE A 121 -15.41 -15.08 -13.90
N SER A 122 -14.51 -14.15 -14.29
CA SER A 122 -14.88 -12.88 -14.92
C SER A 122 -14.45 -12.81 -16.38
N LYS A 123 -15.41 -12.94 -17.31
CA LYS A 123 -15.15 -12.82 -18.77
C LYS A 123 -14.52 -11.46 -19.16
N SER A 124 -14.90 -10.39 -18.46
CA SER A 124 -14.38 -9.03 -18.74
C SER A 124 -13.12 -8.68 -17.96
N ARG A 125 -12.71 -9.52 -17.00
CA ARG A 125 -11.65 -9.26 -16.00
C ARG A 125 -11.88 -8.03 -15.12
N SER A 126 -12.97 -7.27 -15.32
CA SER A 126 -13.28 -6.07 -14.53
C SER A 126 -13.50 -6.39 -13.06
N ALA A 127 -14.24 -7.46 -12.75
CA ALA A 127 -14.48 -7.87 -11.36
C ALA A 127 -13.17 -8.31 -10.67
N ALA A 128 -12.24 -8.90 -11.43
CA ALA A 128 -10.93 -9.28 -10.92
C ALA A 128 -10.05 -8.06 -10.61
N LEU A 129 -10.09 -7.02 -11.46
CA LEU A 129 -9.39 -5.76 -11.22
C LEU A 129 -9.94 -5.02 -10.00
N ILE A 130 -11.26 -4.92 -9.89
CA ILE A 130 -11.94 -4.32 -8.73
C ILE A 130 -11.55 -5.08 -7.45
N GLY A 131 -11.68 -6.40 -7.44
CA GLY A 131 -11.33 -7.22 -6.28
C GLY A 131 -9.85 -7.09 -5.89
N ALA A 132 -8.93 -7.08 -6.86
CA ALA A 132 -7.52 -6.90 -6.60
C ALA A 132 -7.20 -5.52 -5.98
N GLY A 133 -7.91 -4.48 -6.43
CA GLY A 133 -7.82 -3.12 -5.87
C GLY A 133 -8.31 -3.05 -4.42
N ILE A 134 -9.53 -3.57 -4.17
CA ILE A 134 -10.15 -3.57 -2.82
C ILE A 134 -9.28 -4.36 -1.84
N VAL A 135 -8.96 -5.61 -2.16
CA VAL A 135 -8.24 -6.48 -1.24
C VAL A 135 -6.80 -5.99 -1.05
N GLY A 136 -6.16 -5.47 -2.10
CA GLY A 136 -4.83 -4.88 -2.01
C GLY A 136 -4.78 -3.69 -1.06
N SER A 137 -5.73 -2.75 -1.20
CA SER A 137 -5.83 -1.59 -0.32
C SER A 137 -6.12 -1.99 1.13
N LEU A 138 -7.13 -2.84 1.37
CA LEU A 138 -7.47 -3.32 2.72
C LEU A 138 -6.32 -4.07 3.38
N THR A 139 -5.56 -4.86 2.62
CA THR A 139 -4.37 -5.56 3.12
C THR A 139 -3.36 -4.57 3.67
N ASN A 140 -3.16 -3.41 3.03
CA ASN A 140 -2.28 -2.38 3.56
C ASN A 140 -2.80 -1.84 4.89
N THR A 141 -4.04 -1.32 4.90
CA THR A 141 -4.58 -0.64 6.08
C THR A 141 -4.64 -1.58 7.29
N ILE A 142 -5.13 -2.81 7.11
CA ILE A 142 -5.27 -3.78 8.19
C ILE A 142 -3.90 -4.19 8.74
N LEU A 143 -2.95 -4.54 7.87
CA LEU A 143 -1.64 -5.00 8.33
C LEU A 143 -0.79 -3.88 8.92
N VAL A 144 -0.89 -2.66 8.38
CA VAL A 144 -0.18 -1.50 8.93
C VAL A 144 -0.73 -1.17 10.31
N MET A 145 -2.05 -0.97 10.42
CA MET A 145 -2.64 -0.58 11.70
C MET A 145 -2.56 -1.72 12.73
N GLY A 146 -2.69 -2.98 12.30
CA GLY A 146 -2.46 -4.15 13.15
C GLY A 146 -1.00 -4.26 13.62
N GLY A 147 -0.03 -4.01 12.73
CA GLY A 147 1.38 -3.97 13.10
C GLY A 147 1.71 -2.83 14.07
N VAL A 148 1.12 -1.65 13.87
CA VAL A 148 1.23 -0.53 14.82
C VAL A 148 0.67 -0.92 16.18
N TYR A 149 -0.50 -1.55 16.24
CA TYR A 149 -1.09 -2.01 17.51
C TYR A 149 -0.19 -3.01 18.24
N LEU A 150 0.33 -4.02 17.53
CA LEU A 150 1.11 -5.11 18.11
C LEU A 150 2.51 -4.68 18.58
N PHE A 151 3.20 -3.83 17.81
CA PHE A 151 4.61 -3.50 18.07
C PHE A 151 4.82 -2.11 18.68
N PHE A 152 3.87 -1.19 18.49
CA PHE A 152 4.00 0.23 18.86
C PHE A 152 2.76 0.77 19.56
N GLY A 153 1.86 -0.09 20.08
CA GLY A 153 0.55 0.35 20.54
C GLY A 153 0.61 1.41 21.64
N GLU A 154 1.37 1.16 22.72
CA GLU A 154 1.50 2.09 23.84
C GLU A 154 2.15 3.42 23.41
N SER A 155 3.25 3.35 22.66
CA SER A 155 3.96 4.54 22.17
C SER A 155 3.15 5.33 21.15
N TYR A 156 2.36 4.67 20.31
CA TYR A 156 1.44 5.30 19.36
C TYR A 156 0.28 5.99 20.07
N ALA A 157 -0.33 5.35 21.07
CA ALA A 157 -1.39 5.95 21.88
C ALA A 157 -0.88 7.19 22.63
N ALA A 158 0.28 7.09 23.27
CA ALA A 158 0.91 8.20 23.98
C ALA A 158 1.28 9.35 23.03
N ALA A 159 1.86 9.07 21.86
CA ALA A 159 2.17 10.09 20.85
C ALA A 159 0.91 10.80 20.29
N LYS A 160 -0.26 10.14 20.35
CA LYS A 160 -1.56 10.71 19.99
C LYS A 160 -2.28 11.38 21.16
N GLY A 161 -1.76 11.30 22.39
CA GLY A 161 -2.40 11.83 23.58
C GLY A 161 -3.69 11.09 23.97
N ILE A 162 -3.83 9.82 23.57
CA ILE A 162 -5.02 8.99 23.87
C ILE A 162 -4.65 7.88 24.85
N ALA A 163 -5.62 7.44 25.65
CA ALA A 163 -5.46 6.25 26.49
C ALA A 163 -5.31 4.99 25.62
N PHE A 164 -4.44 4.06 26.04
CA PHE A 164 -4.24 2.79 25.33
C PHE A 164 -5.53 1.97 25.19
N SER A 165 -6.44 2.06 26.16
CA SER A 165 -7.77 1.42 26.09
C SER A 165 -8.62 1.91 24.92
N ALA A 166 -8.45 3.17 24.49
CA ALA A 166 -9.16 3.75 23.36
C ALA A 166 -8.44 3.50 22.01
N LEU A 167 -7.20 3.00 22.03
CA LEU A 167 -6.40 2.81 20.83
C LEU A 167 -7.06 1.83 19.86
N PHE A 168 -7.64 0.73 20.38
CA PHE A 168 -8.29 -0.26 19.55
C PHE A 168 -9.47 0.34 18.78
N ASP A 169 -10.32 1.12 19.45
CA ASP A 169 -11.47 1.79 18.82
C ASP A 169 -11.02 2.80 17.77
N VAL A 170 -9.95 3.57 18.04
CA VAL A 170 -9.37 4.51 17.08
C VAL A 170 -8.84 3.77 15.84
N ILE A 171 -8.11 2.66 16.04
CA ILE A 171 -7.59 1.85 14.94
C ILE A 171 -8.73 1.27 14.10
N MET A 172 -9.76 0.72 14.74
CA MET A 172 -10.94 0.20 14.05
C MET A 172 -11.68 1.30 13.29
N GLY A 173 -11.78 2.50 13.84
CA GLY A 173 -12.32 3.68 13.16
C GLY A 173 -11.50 4.08 11.92
N VAL A 174 -10.17 4.05 12.02
CA VAL A 174 -9.28 4.33 10.87
C VAL A 174 -9.41 3.25 9.81
N ILE A 175 -9.41 1.97 10.17
CA ILE A 175 -9.62 0.86 9.22
C ILE A 175 -11.00 0.98 8.55
N GLY A 176 -12.04 1.30 9.32
CA GLY A 176 -13.41 1.44 8.83
C GLY A 176 -13.60 2.62 7.88
N ILE A 177 -13.11 3.81 8.23
CA ILE A 177 -13.31 5.02 7.43
C ILE A 177 -12.28 5.11 6.31
N ASN A 178 -10.99 5.07 6.65
CA ASN A 178 -9.92 5.25 5.66
C ASN A 178 -9.79 4.01 4.78
N GLY A 179 -9.85 2.80 5.37
CA GLY A 179 -9.73 1.57 4.61
C GLY A 179 -10.84 1.40 3.57
N VAL A 180 -12.08 1.77 3.89
CA VAL A 180 -13.20 1.73 2.92
C VAL A 180 -13.01 2.77 1.82
N LEU A 181 -12.69 4.02 2.17
CA LEU A 181 -12.49 5.07 1.19
C LEU A 181 -11.31 4.77 0.25
N GLU A 182 -10.18 4.31 0.80
CA GLU A 182 -9.03 3.87 0.02
C GLU A 182 -9.37 2.68 -0.87
N ALA A 183 -10.12 1.69 -0.37
CA ALA A 183 -10.51 0.52 -1.15
C ALA A 183 -11.41 0.89 -2.34
N ILE A 184 -12.32 1.85 -2.18
CA ILE A 184 -13.17 2.36 -3.27
C ILE A 184 -12.29 3.05 -4.32
N VAL A 185 -11.39 3.94 -3.91
CA VAL A 185 -10.49 4.65 -4.83
C VAL A 185 -9.58 3.67 -5.56
N ALA A 186 -9.00 2.71 -4.84
CA ALA A 186 -8.16 1.67 -5.39
C ALA A 186 -8.91 0.78 -6.39
N ALA A 187 -10.17 0.42 -6.11
CA ALA A 187 -11.02 -0.33 -7.02
C ALA A 187 -11.25 0.41 -8.35
N ILE A 188 -11.63 1.69 -8.26
CA ILE A 188 -11.91 2.54 -9.42
C ILE A 188 -10.65 2.71 -10.26
N LEU A 189 -9.53 3.09 -9.65
CA LEU A 189 -8.28 3.35 -10.36
C LEU A 189 -7.66 2.08 -10.92
N THR A 190 -7.71 0.96 -10.18
CA THR A 190 -7.23 -0.34 -10.69
C THR A 190 -8.08 -0.81 -11.88
N LEU A 191 -9.38 -0.57 -11.87
CA LEU A 191 -10.23 -0.87 -13.02
C LEU A 191 -9.92 0.05 -14.21
N ALA A 192 -9.89 1.36 -13.97
CA ALA A 192 -9.72 2.37 -15.01
C ALA A 192 -8.37 2.25 -15.73
N LEU A 193 -7.30 2.01 -14.97
CA LEU A 193 -5.94 1.86 -15.50
C LEU A 193 -5.66 0.40 -15.91
N GLY A 194 -6.11 -0.58 -15.12
CA GLY A 194 -5.81 -1.98 -15.35
C GLY A 194 -6.52 -2.56 -16.58
N ARG A 195 -7.73 -2.12 -16.90
CA ARG A 195 -8.49 -2.62 -18.07
C ARG A 195 -7.78 -2.33 -19.41
N PRO A 196 -7.38 -1.08 -19.73
CA PRO A 196 -6.64 -0.79 -20.96
C PRO A 196 -5.26 -1.47 -20.96
N LEU A 197 -4.56 -1.51 -19.82
CA LEU A 197 -3.26 -2.17 -19.73
C LEU A 197 -3.37 -3.67 -19.99
N VAL A 198 -4.27 -4.39 -19.30
CA VAL A 198 -4.48 -5.83 -19.52
C VAL A 198 -4.84 -6.14 -20.98
N LYS A 199 -5.67 -5.30 -21.62
CA LYS A 199 -6.04 -5.46 -23.04
C LYS A 199 -4.88 -5.19 -23.99
N ALA A 200 -4.04 -4.21 -23.69
CA ALA A 200 -2.83 -3.91 -24.47
C ALA A 200 -1.82 -5.05 -24.38
N PHE A 201 -1.62 -5.60 -23.18
CA PHE A 201 -0.67 -6.68 -22.95
C PHE A 201 -1.16 -8.06 -23.43
N SER A 202 -2.47 -8.34 -23.41
CA SER A 202 -3.02 -9.57 -24.00
C SER A 202 -2.98 -9.60 -25.53
N ARG A 203 -2.78 -8.44 -26.18
CA ARG A 203 -2.59 -8.35 -27.64
C ARG A 203 -1.13 -8.55 -28.07
N LEU A 204 -0.20 -8.54 -27.11
CA LEU A 204 1.25 -8.67 -27.32
C LEU A 204 1.79 -10.05 -26.92
N SER A 205 0.90 -10.97 -26.53
CA SER A 205 1.17 -12.38 -26.21
C SER A 205 0.55 -13.27 -27.27
#